data_AF-A0A6L8TGX0-F1
#
_entry.id   AF-A0A6L8TGX0-F1
#
_cell.length_a   1.000
_cell.length_b   1.000
_cell.length_c   1.000
_cell.angle_alpha   90.00
_cell.angle_beta   90.00
_cell.angle_gamma   90.00
#
_symmetry.space_group_name_H-M   'P 1'
#
loop_
_entity.id
_entity.type
_entity.pdbx_description
1 polymer ?
#
loop_
_entity_poly.entity_id
_entity_poly.type
_entity_poly.pdbx_seq_one_letter_code
_entity_poly.pdbx_strand_id
1 'polypeptide(L)'
;MRFAENNRISHRQLFRQIILVFPAPFLLCLFKNGAMLGISAMAGTAAAAVVLSFYVIWLIRLTPAYGELSKRTGSFTVRFIGLFFLVYVIASSAFLSGLLGEVIPESLISGISGKWLSLLAVAACSLGTHRGMQRRGRIAEVSGRIFLAGILLLMLLCAGQGKTEYFMEVMKDPETGFTGERWLRDLYTLLCAFSGAGLLPFGLEYAKKQGSARKPVILAFLTVCGIIFGMQLLLPAVFGGARLKNEICPVLPLLEGADLPGNVLARFDVIWMGFLVFGLLFSLGSLFHYGNQIAEKTGFGTGRYWIPAAGWLLSLYERNGMGIREYYGWYLGYIFVPFLLVIQLFLSTENRGRRKKKVTVAGLVLVITLTGSGCAAVEPEKRAYPLALGAGVSENGFVLKYAMPDMSTATGQEKPDEDPISVLTLSGRDFQEIEAVYNRSQEKFLDLGHLEVLILDEQILGEGAREALIGYLKQEEHIGEDVYVFRTDMLGDVFHWKGARESSIGEYLQGIQENRTSGQQKKGVTLREVYHQFCQDGTLPWLPEIWVEGELLEVDYGSNE
;
A
#
# COMPACT_ATOMS: atom_id res chain seq x y z
N MET A 1 -38.89 -5.91 -39.76
CA MET A 1 -37.74 -4.98 -39.72
C MET A 1 -36.70 -5.52 -38.74
N ARG A 2 -35.56 -6.06 -39.23
CA ARG A 2 -34.40 -6.35 -38.36
C ARG A 2 -33.75 -5.00 -38.07
N PHE A 3 -33.94 -4.46 -36.86
CA PHE A 3 -33.15 -3.31 -36.41
C PHE A 3 -31.68 -3.74 -36.48
N ALA A 4 -30.92 -3.16 -37.40
CA ALA A 4 -29.47 -3.37 -37.45
C ALA A 4 -28.91 -2.97 -36.09
N GLU A 5 -28.45 -3.95 -35.30
CA GLU A 5 -27.74 -3.75 -34.04
C GLU A 5 -26.43 -3.02 -34.34
N ASN A 6 -26.50 -1.69 -34.47
CA ASN A 6 -25.33 -0.87 -34.69
C ASN A 6 -24.63 -0.76 -33.34
N ASN A 7 -23.73 -1.71 -33.06
CA ASN A 7 -23.09 -2.12 -31.79
C ASN A 7 -22.43 -0.99 -30.95
N ARG A 8 -23.11 0.16 -30.84
CA ARG A 8 -22.64 1.45 -30.36
C ARG A 8 -23.36 1.84 -29.08
N ILE A 9 -22.63 2.52 -28.19
CA ILE A 9 -23.12 3.01 -26.91
C ILE A 9 -23.20 4.53 -26.88
N SER A 10 -24.15 5.06 -26.09
CA SER A 10 -24.27 6.49 -25.87
C SER A 10 -23.25 7.00 -24.84
N HIS A 11 -22.98 8.30 -24.83
CA HIS A 11 -22.13 8.94 -23.82
C HIS A 11 -22.64 8.74 -22.39
N ARG A 12 -23.96 8.70 -22.20
CA ARG A 12 -24.59 8.45 -20.90
C ARG A 12 -24.33 7.01 -20.43
N GLN A 13 -24.38 6.05 -21.35
CA GLN A 13 -24.09 4.65 -21.06
C GLN A 13 -22.61 4.46 -20.70
N LEU A 14 -21.70 5.14 -21.41
CA LEU A 14 -20.27 5.11 -21.13
C LEU A 14 -19.94 5.69 -19.73
N PHE A 15 -20.54 6.83 -19.37
CA PHE A 15 -20.43 7.39 -18.01
C PHE A 15 -20.85 6.35 -16.96
N ARG A 16 -22.02 5.74 -17.12
CA ARG A 16 -22.57 4.79 -16.15
C ARG A 16 -21.76 3.50 -16.06
N GLN A 17 -21.15 3.04 -17.15
CA GLN A 17 -20.24 1.90 -17.11
C GLN A 17 -19.03 2.17 -16.23
N ILE A 18 -18.40 3.34 -16.36
CA ILE A 18 -17.26 3.74 -15.52
C ILE A 18 -17.68 3.78 -14.04
N ILE A 19 -18.85 4.36 -13.75
CA ILE A 19 -19.42 4.43 -12.40
C ILE A 19 -19.71 3.05 -11.80
N LEU A 20 -19.99 2.03 -12.61
CA LEU A 20 -20.23 0.67 -12.12
C LEU A 20 -18.95 -0.16 -11.96
N VAL A 21 -17.85 0.23 -12.63
CA VAL A 21 -16.61 -0.55 -12.69
C VAL A 21 -15.63 -0.18 -11.57
N PHE A 22 -15.52 1.10 -11.21
CA PHE A 22 -14.43 1.54 -10.34
C PHE A 22 -14.80 1.65 -8.85
N PRO A 23 -15.96 2.21 -8.45
CA PRO A 23 -16.23 2.46 -7.04
C PRO A 23 -16.14 1.23 -6.15
N ALA A 24 -16.78 0.12 -6.47
CA ALA A 24 -16.79 -1.04 -5.57
C ALA A 24 -15.40 -1.66 -5.33
N PRO A 25 -14.58 -1.98 -6.35
CA PRO A 25 -13.20 -2.42 -6.12
C PRO A 25 -12.37 -1.41 -5.31
N PHE A 26 -12.57 -0.11 -5.54
CA PHE A 26 -11.76 0.91 -4.89
C PHE A 26 -12.13 1.11 -3.43
N LEU A 27 -13.43 1.14 -3.14
CA LEU A 27 -13.94 1.23 -1.79
C LEU A 27 -13.44 0.05 -0.93
N LEU A 28 -13.41 -1.16 -1.48
CA LEU A 28 -12.97 -2.35 -0.75
C LEU A 28 -11.45 -2.45 -0.59
N CYS A 29 -10.66 -1.86 -1.49
CA CYS A 29 -9.21 -2.12 -1.54
C CYS A 29 -8.32 -0.93 -1.17
N LEU A 30 -8.75 0.31 -1.42
CA LEU A 30 -7.87 1.48 -1.25
C LEU A 30 -7.64 1.86 0.21
N PHE A 31 -8.59 1.55 1.09
CA PHE A 31 -8.59 1.97 2.49
C PHE A 31 -8.16 0.86 3.46
N LYS A 32 -7.66 -0.26 2.94
CA LYS A 32 -7.22 -1.40 3.74
C LYS A 32 -6.12 -0.97 4.73
N ASN A 33 -6.23 -1.42 5.99
CA ASN A 33 -5.26 -1.14 7.06
C ASN A 33 -4.99 0.37 7.26
N GLY A 34 -6.01 1.22 7.08
CA GLY A 34 -5.87 2.68 7.22
C GLY A 34 -5.08 3.37 6.09
N ALA A 35 -4.78 2.70 4.99
CA ALA A 35 -4.11 3.28 3.84
C ALA A 35 -4.95 4.39 3.16
N MET A 36 -4.27 5.28 2.43
CA MET A 36 -4.91 6.38 1.66
C MET A 36 -5.76 7.33 2.52
N LEU A 37 -5.35 7.59 3.76
CA LEU A 37 -5.98 8.52 4.69
C LEU A 37 -5.04 9.67 5.07
N GLY A 38 -5.61 10.75 5.62
CA GLY A 38 -4.85 11.95 5.98
C GLY A 38 -4.76 13.00 4.87
N ILE A 39 -4.03 14.08 5.17
CA ILE A 39 -3.96 15.27 4.31
C ILE A 39 -3.22 14.96 3.01
N SER A 40 -2.13 14.18 3.09
CA SER A 40 -1.38 13.72 1.91
C SER A 40 -2.27 12.94 0.94
N ALA A 41 -3.07 12.00 1.44
CA ALA A 41 -3.92 11.19 0.59
C ALA A 41 -5.06 12.00 -0.05
N MET A 42 -5.63 12.96 0.69
CA MET A 42 -6.64 13.89 0.16
C MET A 42 -6.08 14.78 -0.96
N ALA A 43 -4.89 15.35 -0.73
CA ALA A 43 -4.18 16.13 -1.74
C ALA A 43 -3.77 15.25 -2.94
N GLY A 44 -3.42 13.99 -2.70
CA GLY A 44 -3.10 12.99 -3.72
C GLY A 44 -4.32 12.70 -4.60
N THR A 45 -5.50 12.50 -4.01
CA THR A 45 -6.76 12.31 -4.74
C THR A 45 -7.12 13.51 -5.61
N ALA A 46 -6.96 14.73 -5.08
CA ALA A 46 -7.20 15.95 -5.84
C ALA A 46 -6.24 16.08 -7.04
N ALA A 47 -4.95 15.78 -6.84
CA ALA A 47 -3.96 15.76 -7.92
C ALA A 47 -4.25 14.66 -8.95
N ALA A 48 -4.65 13.47 -8.51
CA ALA A 48 -5.00 12.36 -9.38
C ALA A 48 -6.18 12.71 -10.28
N ALA A 49 -7.20 13.41 -9.77
CA ALA A 49 -8.35 13.87 -10.55
C ALA A 49 -7.92 14.77 -11.73
N VAL A 50 -6.93 15.64 -11.51
CA VAL A 50 -6.33 16.49 -12.55
C VAL A 50 -5.55 15.64 -13.55
N VAL A 51 -4.65 14.78 -13.08
CA VAL A 51 -3.84 13.90 -13.94
C VAL A 51 -4.71 12.99 -14.80
N LEU A 52 -5.72 12.35 -14.22
CA LEU A 52 -6.67 11.49 -14.93
C LEU A 52 -7.46 12.25 -15.98
N SER A 53 -7.83 13.51 -15.71
CA SER A 53 -8.50 14.37 -16.70
C SER A 53 -7.62 14.58 -17.94
N PHE A 54 -6.31 14.79 -17.76
CA PHE A 54 -5.36 14.86 -18.87
C PHE A 54 -5.15 13.50 -19.55
N TYR A 55 -5.03 12.44 -18.76
CA TYR A 55 -4.84 11.08 -19.24
C TYR A 55 -5.99 10.62 -20.15
N VAL A 56 -7.24 10.88 -19.77
CA VAL A 56 -8.43 10.59 -20.60
C VAL A 56 -8.38 11.29 -21.95
N ILE A 57 -7.92 12.55 -22.00
CA ILE A 57 -7.78 13.29 -23.26
C ILE A 57 -6.75 12.60 -24.17
N TRP A 58 -5.65 12.12 -23.57
CA TRP A 58 -4.63 11.38 -24.29
C TRP A 58 -5.16 10.03 -24.81
N LEU A 59 -5.86 9.25 -23.99
CA LEU A 59 -6.47 7.98 -24.37
C LEU A 59 -7.49 8.11 -25.50
N ILE A 60 -8.35 9.13 -25.46
CA ILE A 60 -9.32 9.38 -26.55
C ILE A 60 -8.61 9.65 -27.87
N ARG A 61 -7.47 10.35 -27.84
CA ARG A 61 -6.65 10.59 -29.04
C ARG A 61 -5.92 9.34 -29.52
N LEU A 62 -5.60 8.41 -28.63
CA LEU A 62 -4.99 7.13 -28.97
C LEU A 62 -5.99 6.11 -29.51
N THR A 63 -7.29 6.27 -29.23
CA THR A 63 -8.36 5.32 -29.63
C THR A 63 -8.27 4.84 -31.09
N PRO A 64 -8.02 5.70 -32.12
CA PRO A 64 -7.88 5.23 -33.50
C PRO A 64 -6.71 4.27 -33.73
N ALA A 65 -5.59 4.44 -33.01
CA ALA A 65 -4.44 3.55 -33.11
C ALA A 65 -4.76 2.15 -32.56
N TYR A 66 -5.56 2.07 -31.48
CA TYR A 66 -6.03 0.81 -30.92
C TYR A 66 -7.02 0.08 -31.83
N GLY A 67 -7.88 0.82 -32.55
CA GLY A 67 -8.84 0.23 -33.50
C GLY A 67 -8.19 -0.32 -34.78
N GLU A 68 -7.06 0.25 -35.20
CA GLU A 68 -6.35 -0.14 -36.44
C GLU A 68 -5.03 -0.88 -36.18
N LEU A 69 -4.87 -1.48 -34.99
CA LEU A 69 -3.62 -2.12 -34.54
C LEU A 69 -3.05 -3.10 -35.60
N SER A 70 -3.93 -3.91 -36.20
CA SER A 70 -3.56 -4.91 -37.22
C SER A 70 -3.16 -4.35 -38.58
N LYS A 71 -3.53 -3.09 -38.88
CA LYS A 71 -3.22 -2.44 -40.16
C LYS A 71 -1.95 -1.59 -40.11
N ARG A 72 -1.56 -1.15 -38.91
CA ARG A 72 -0.47 -0.18 -38.71
C ARG A 72 0.84 -0.82 -38.32
N THR A 73 0.78 -1.93 -37.58
CA THR A 73 1.95 -2.56 -36.98
C THR A 73 2.06 -4.03 -37.40
N GLY A 74 3.27 -4.59 -37.35
CA GLY A 74 3.51 -6.00 -37.69
C GLY A 74 2.71 -6.99 -36.82
N SER A 75 2.38 -8.15 -37.39
CA SER A 75 1.57 -9.19 -36.72
C SER A 75 2.14 -9.62 -35.36
N PHE A 76 3.47 -9.64 -35.23
CA PHE A 76 4.16 -9.93 -33.97
C PHE A 76 3.86 -8.88 -32.88
N THR A 77 3.97 -7.59 -33.20
CA THR A 77 3.74 -6.50 -32.25
C THR A 77 2.28 -6.43 -31.80
N VAL A 78 1.34 -6.72 -32.71
CA VAL A 78 -0.10 -6.79 -32.40
C VAL A 78 -0.40 -7.90 -31.40
N ARG A 79 0.20 -9.08 -31.59
CA ARG A 79 0.10 -10.19 -30.63
C ARG A 79 0.75 -9.87 -29.30
N PHE A 80 1.91 -9.20 -29.30
CA PHE A 80 2.59 -8.77 -28.08
C PHE A 80 1.76 -7.79 -27.26
N ILE A 81 1.23 -6.73 -27.89
CA ILE A 81 0.33 -5.76 -27.22
C ILE A 81 -0.93 -6.47 -26.72
N GLY A 82 -1.50 -7.39 -27.52
CA GLY A 82 -2.62 -8.21 -27.10
C GLY A 82 -2.33 -9.03 -25.85
N LEU A 83 -1.23 -9.77 -25.85
CA LEU A 83 -0.79 -10.58 -24.71
C LEU A 83 -0.59 -9.73 -23.46
N PHE A 84 0.06 -8.56 -23.59
CA PHE A 84 0.25 -7.64 -22.46
C PHE A 84 -1.07 -7.24 -21.79
N PHE A 85 -2.06 -6.81 -22.58
CA PHE A 85 -3.38 -6.46 -22.02
C PHE A 85 -4.16 -7.69 -21.53
N LEU A 86 -3.97 -8.87 -22.13
CA LEU A 86 -4.59 -10.11 -21.65
C LEU A 86 -4.03 -10.55 -20.29
N VAL A 87 -2.71 -10.43 -20.07
CA VAL A 87 -2.09 -10.70 -18.76
C VAL A 87 -2.68 -9.78 -17.69
N TYR A 88 -2.85 -8.49 -17.99
CA TYR A 88 -3.56 -7.56 -17.11
C TYR A 88 -5.00 -8.00 -16.83
N VAL A 89 -5.78 -8.32 -17.87
CA VAL A 89 -7.17 -8.76 -17.69
C VAL A 89 -7.25 -10.02 -16.82
N ILE A 90 -6.36 -11.00 -17.02
CA ILE A 90 -6.33 -12.24 -16.23
C ILE A 90 -5.96 -11.93 -14.79
N ALA A 91 -4.88 -11.17 -14.54
CA ALA A 91 -4.44 -10.79 -13.20
C ALA A 91 -5.52 -9.98 -12.44
N SER A 92 -6.12 -8.97 -13.08
CA SER A 92 -7.22 -8.20 -12.51
C SER A 92 -8.44 -9.06 -12.23
N SER A 93 -8.76 -10.01 -13.12
CA SER A 93 -9.89 -10.92 -12.92
C SER A 93 -9.65 -11.91 -11.78
N ALA A 94 -8.40 -12.37 -11.62
CA ALA A 94 -7.99 -13.21 -10.50
C ALA A 94 -8.10 -12.44 -9.18
N PHE A 95 -7.61 -11.21 -9.14
CA PHE A 95 -7.75 -10.33 -7.98
C PHE A 95 -9.22 -10.11 -7.61
N LEU A 96 -10.08 -9.72 -8.55
CA LEU A 96 -11.50 -9.50 -8.28
C LEU A 96 -12.27 -10.79 -7.91
N SER A 97 -11.92 -11.93 -8.50
CA SER A 97 -12.52 -13.23 -8.14
C SER A 97 -12.13 -13.64 -6.73
N GLY A 98 -10.85 -13.42 -6.37
CA GLY A 98 -10.36 -13.63 -5.02
C GLY A 98 -11.10 -12.74 -4.03
N LEU A 99 -11.27 -11.44 -4.33
CA LEU A 99 -12.00 -10.49 -3.49
C LEU A 99 -13.46 -10.88 -3.28
N LEU A 100 -14.17 -11.29 -4.35
CA LEU A 100 -15.53 -11.83 -4.25
C LEU A 100 -15.62 -13.06 -3.33
N GLY A 101 -14.58 -13.90 -3.34
CA GLY A 101 -14.49 -15.10 -2.51
C GLY A 101 -14.36 -14.84 -1.01
N GLU A 102 -14.05 -13.63 -0.57
CA GLU A 102 -13.96 -13.25 0.86
C GLU A 102 -15.14 -12.38 1.28
N VAL A 103 -15.47 -11.39 0.44
CA VAL A 103 -16.55 -10.44 0.71
C VAL A 103 -17.92 -11.11 0.76
N ILE A 104 -18.17 -12.17 -0.03
CA ILE A 104 -19.48 -12.86 -0.01
C ILE A 104 -19.64 -13.76 1.24
N PRO A 105 -18.69 -14.65 1.59
CA PRO A 105 -18.84 -15.49 2.78
C PRO A 105 -18.86 -14.71 4.10
N GLU A 106 -18.05 -13.65 4.24
CA GLU A 106 -18.00 -12.86 5.48
C GLU A 106 -19.31 -12.09 5.73
N SER A 107 -19.98 -11.62 4.69
CA SER A 107 -21.07 -10.65 4.86
C SER A 107 -22.46 -11.12 4.41
N LEU A 108 -22.59 -12.18 3.58
CA LEU A 108 -23.89 -12.54 2.97
C LEU A 108 -24.32 -13.99 3.21
N ILE A 109 -23.41 -14.97 3.23
CA ILE A 109 -23.76 -16.39 3.35
C ILE A 109 -22.70 -17.13 4.18
N SER A 110 -23.02 -17.45 5.43
CA SER A 110 -22.20 -18.35 6.25
C SER A 110 -22.39 -19.81 5.80
N GLY A 111 -21.28 -20.54 5.66
CA GLY A 111 -21.30 -22.00 5.41
C GLY A 111 -21.03 -22.46 3.98
N ILE A 112 -20.92 -21.57 2.98
CA ILE A 112 -20.44 -21.92 1.63
C ILE A 112 -18.99 -21.47 1.48
N SER A 113 -18.11 -22.35 1.00
CA SER A 113 -16.72 -22.00 0.73
C SER A 113 -16.63 -20.90 -0.35
N GLY A 114 -15.86 -19.84 -0.06
CA GLY A 114 -15.63 -18.71 -0.95
C GLY A 114 -15.09 -19.09 -2.34
N LYS A 115 -14.42 -20.24 -2.44
CA LYS A 115 -13.93 -20.80 -3.72
C LYS A 115 -15.08 -21.18 -4.66
N TRP A 116 -16.18 -21.70 -4.13
CA TRP A 116 -17.36 -22.06 -4.93
C TRP A 116 -18.19 -20.83 -5.31
N LEU A 117 -18.32 -19.85 -4.40
CA LEU A 117 -19.03 -18.61 -4.69
C LEU A 117 -18.32 -17.77 -5.76
N SER A 118 -16.99 -17.66 -5.67
CA SER A 118 -16.19 -17.02 -6.72
C SER A 118 -16.30 -17.76 -8.06
N LEU A 119 -16.32 -19.11 -8.07
CA LEU A 119 -16.53 -19.89 -9.29
C LEU A 119 -17.89 -19.59 -9.93
N LEU A 120 -18.97 -19.57 -9.14
CA LEU A 120 -20.32 -19.27 -9.62
C LEU A 120 -20.41 -17.84 -10.17
N ALA A 121 -19.79 -16.87 -9.49
CA ALA A 121 -19.71 -15.48 -9.97
C ALA A 121 -18.95 -15.39 -11.31
N VAL A 122 -17.79 -16.04 -11.42
CA VAL A 122 -16.99 -16.10 -12.66
C VAL A 122 -17.79 -16.73 -13.80
N ALA A 123 -18.48 -17.85 -13.54
CA ALA A 123 -19.32 -18.53 -14.51
C ALA A 123 -20.48 -17.64 -14.98
N ALA A 124 -21.18 -16.98 -14.06
CA ALA A 124 -22.28 -16.06 -14.38
C ALA A 124 -21.79 -14.88 -15.24
N CYS A 125 -20.66 -14.26 -14.88
CA CYS A 125 -20.04 -13.19 -15.66
C CYS A 125 -19.56 -13.66 -17.04
N SER A 126 -18.97 -14.86 -17.15
CA SER A 126 -18.51 -15.44 -18.41
C SER A 126 -19.66 -15.64 -19.41
N LEU A 127 -20.80 -16.16 -18.96
CA LEU A 127 -21.99 -16.38 -19.81
C LEU A 127 -22.51 -15.08 -20.45
N GLY A 128 -22.35 -13.94 -19.76
CA GLY A 128 -22.73 -12.61 -20.25
C GLY A 128 -21.79 -12.00 -21.30
N THR A 129 -20.59 -12.56 -21.50
CA THR A 129 -19.50 -11.95 -22.28
C THR A 129 -19.84 -11.74 -23.76
N HIS A 130 -20.59 -12.66 -24.38
CA HIS A 130 -20.88 -12.65 -25.83
C HIS A 130 -22.01 -11.67 -26.24
N ARG A 131 -22.73 -11.09 -25.27
CA ARG A 131 -23.99 -10.36 -25.52
C ARG A 131 -23.81 -8.94 -26.08
N GLY A 132 -22.60 -8.58 -26.50
CA GLY A 132 -22.28 -7.32 -27.19
C GLY A 132 -22.27 -6.08 -26.30
N MET A 133 -21.58 -5.03 -26.75
CA MET A 133 -21.39 -3.78 -25.99
C MET A 133 -22.71 -3.05 -25.71
N GLN A 134 -23.70 -3.14 -26.61
CA GLN A 134 -25.00 -2.50 -26.44
C GLN A 134 -25.79 -3.02 -25.22
N ARG A 135 -25.85 -4.34 -25.02
CA ARG A 135 -26.63 -4.90 -23.89
C ARG A 135 -25.99 -4.53 -22.56
N ARG A 136 -24.66 -4.51 -22.49
CA ARG A 136 -23.91 -4.01 -21.34
C ARG A 136 -24.17 -2.52 -21.10
N GLY A 137 -24.22 -1.72 -22.17
CA GLY A 137 -24.62 -0.31 -22.10
C GLY A 137 -26.02 -0.12 -21.52
N ARG A 138 -26.99 -0.96 -21.89
CA ARG A 138 -28.36 -0.91 -21.34
C ARG A 138 -28.42 -1.32 -19.87
N ILE A 139 -27.69 -2.37 -19.47
CA ILE A 139 -27.59 -2.76 -18.05
C ILE A 139 -27.03 -1.58 -17.26
N ALA A 140 -25.92 -0.99 -17.70
CA ALA A 140 -25.34 0.17 -17.06
C ALA A 140 -26.28 1.38 -17.05
N GLU A 141 -27.11 1.52 -18.09
CA GLU A 141 -28.12 2.57 -18.14
C GLU A 141 -29.14 2.43 -17.01
N VAL A 142 -29.67 1.24 -16.78
CA VAL A 142 -30.68 0.99 -15.75
C VAL A 142 -30.05 1.03 -14.36
N SER A 143 -28.96 0.29 -14.15
CA SER A 143 -28.40 0.09 -12.81
C SER A 143 -27.47 1.22 -12.36
N GLY A 144 -26.77 1.90 -13.27
CA GLY A 144 -25.71 2.86 -12.89
C GLY A 144 -26.21 4.07 -12.11
N ARG A 145 -27.46 4.51 -12.35
CA ARG A 145 -28.07 5.59 -11.55
C ARG A 145 -28.44 5.12 -10.16
N ILE A 146 -29.04 3.93 -10.06
CA ILE A 146 -29.48 3.35 -8.79
C ILE A 146 -28.26 3.06 -7.92
N PHE A 147 -27.22 2.48 -8.51
CA PHE A 147 -25.94 2.21 -7.85
C PHE A 147 -25.30 3.51 -7.33
N LEU A 148 -25.15 4.53 -8.17
CA LEU A 148 -24.54 5.80 -7.73
C LEU A 148 -25.35 6.49 -6.65
N ALA A 149 -26.67 6.56 -6.81
CA ALA A 149 -27.56 7.13 -5.81
C ALA A 149 -27.51 6.34 -4.50
N GLY A 150 -27.45 5.00 -4.57
CA GLY A 150 -27.31 4.12 -3.42
C GLY A 150 -26.01 4.38 -2.66
N ILE A 151 -24.87 4.40 -3.35
CA ILE A 151 -23.56 4.67 -2.74
C ILE A 151 -23.54 6.07 -2.08
N LEU A 152 -23.98 7.10 -2.79
CA LEU A 152 -23.99 8.47 -2.26
C LEU A 152 -24.96 8.66 -1.10
N LEU A 153 -26.14 8.04 -1.15
CA LEU A 153 -27.11 8.06 -0.06
C LEU A 153 -26.52 7.41 1.19
N LEU A 154 -25.91 6.24 1.04
CA LEU A 154 -25.33 5.50 2.15
C LEU A 154 -24.14 6.26 2.76
N MET A 155 -23.28 6.85 1.93
CA MET A 155 -22.23 7.77 2.39
C MET A 155 -22.79 8.97 3.16
N LEU A 156 -23.88 9.58 2.68
CA LEU A 156 -24.53 10.72 3.35
C LEU A 156 -25.13 10.32 4.71
N LEU A 157 -25.74 9.13 4.81
CA LEU A 157 -26.25 8.62 6.07
C LEU A 157 -25.12 8.39 7.08
N CYS A 158 -23.97 7.87 6.64
CA CYS A 158 -22.78 7.71 7.48
C CYS A 158 -22.18 9.07 7.91
N ALA A 159 -22.32 10.11 7.09
CA ALA A 159 -21.81 11.44 7.41
C ALA A 159 -22.45 12.02 8.69
N GLY A 160 -23.71 11.70 8.97
CA GLY A 160 -24.41 12.13 10.19
C GLY A 160 -23.85 11.54 11.48
N GLN A 161 -23.00 10.51 11.39
CA GLN A 161 -22.40 9.81 12.55
C GLN A 161 -20.95 10.23 12.79
N GLY A 162 -20.35 10.97 11.86
CA GLY A 162 -18.98 11.41 11.98
C GLY A 162 -18.79 12.37 13.15
N LYS A 163 -17.74 12.15 13.94
CA LYS A 163 -17.31 13.08 14.99
C LYS A 163 -16.14 13.91 14.50
N THR A 164 -16.25 15.23 14.67
CA THR A 164 -15.17 16.16 14.32
C THR A 164 -13.90 15.89 15.13
N GLU A 165 -14.02 15.41 16.36
CA GLU A 165 -12.88 15.05 17.22
C GLU A 165 -12.04 13.92 16.60
N TYR A 166 -12.67 12.82 16.19
CA TYR A 166 -12.00 11.69 15.53
C TYR A 166 -11.39 12.09 14.19
N PHE A 167 -12.09 12.94 13.43
CA PHE A 167 -11.54 13.48 12.20
C PHE A 167 -10.28 14.30 12.46
N MET A 168 -10.30 15.20 13.44
CA MET A 168 -9.17 16.06 13.76
C MET A 168 -8.00 15.28 14.37
N GLU A 169 -8.25 14.21 15.12
CA GLU A 169 -7.23 13.28 15.60
C GLU A 169 -6.43 12.71 14.41
N VAL A 170 -7.11 12.15 13.41
CA VAL A 170 -6.48 11.58 12.21
C VAL A 170 -5.85 12.65 11.31
N MET A 171 -6.33 13.89 11.32
CA MET A 171 -5.71 14.96 10.51
C MET A 171 -4.48 15.59 11.19
N LYS A 172 -4.39 15.50 12.52
CA LYS A 172 -3.28 16.05 13.31
C LYS A 172 -2.21 15.02 13.65
N ASP A 173 -2.49 13.74 13.44
CA ASP A 173 -1.51 12.66 13.59
C ASP A 173 -0.27 12.95 12.69
N PRO A 174 0.94 13.06 13.28
CA PRO A 174 2.17 13.27 12.50
C PRO A 174 2.41 12.18 11.44
N GLU A 175 1.88 10.97 11.65
CA GLU A 175 1.98 9.85 10.71
C GLU A 175 1.08 10.01 9.47
N THR A 176 0.03 10.82 9.54
CA THR A 176 -0.91 11.10 8.44
C THR A 176 -0.81 12.55 7.93
N GLY A 177 0.11 13.31 8.52
CA GLY A 177 0.46 14.66 8.14
C GLY A 177 0.97 14.78 6.70
N PHE A 178 1.02 16.02 6.20
CA PHE A 178 1.43 16.26 4.83
C PHE A 178 2.95 16.12 4.66
N THR A 179 3.37 15.08 3.95
CA THR A 179 4.75 14.87 3.48
C THR A 179 4.75 14.69 1.97
N GLY A 180 5.69 15.33 1.26
CA GLY A 180 5.76 15.27 -0.20
C GLY A 180 5.91 13.86 -0.75
N GLU A 181 6.69 13.01 -0.08
CA GLU A 181 6.86 11.60 -0.46
C GLU A 181 5.56 10.79 -0.31
N ARG A 182 4.87 10.91 0.83
CA ARG A 182 3.57 10.26 1.06
C ARG A 182 2.53 10.73 0.05
N TRP A 183 2.46 12.03 -0.21
CA TRP A 183 1.57 12.60 -1.22
C TRP A 183 1.82 12.01 -2.61
N LEU A 184 3.09 11.87 -3.03
CA LEU A 184 3.44 11.24 -4.30
C LEU A 184 3.08 9.76 -4.33
N ARG A 185 3.33 9.03 -3.25
CA ARG A 185 2.98 7.61 -3.10
C ARG A 185 1.47 7.40 -3.19
N ASP A 186 0.67 8.22 -2.50
CA ASP A 186 -0.79 8.14 -2.51
C ASP A 186 -1.37 8.50 -3.89
N LEU A 187 -0.82 9.56 -4.51
CA LEU A 187 -1.12 9.93 -5.90
C LEU A 187 -0.83 8.75 -6.84
N TYR A 188 0.35 8.16 -6.76
CA TYR A 188 0.76 7.05 -7.61
C TYR A 188 -0.10 5.81 -7.39
N THR A 189 -0.41 5.49 -6.14
CA THR A 189 -1.28 4.37 -5.75
C THR A 189 -2.66 4.53 -6.37
N LEU A 190 -3.23 5.73 -6.32
CA LEU A 190 -4.54 6.01 -6.92
C LEU A 190 -4.50 5.88 -8.45
N LEU A 191 -3.45 6.39 -9.09
CA LEU A 191 -3.26 6.25 -10.54
C LEU A 191 -3.11 4.78 -10.96
N CYS A 192 -2.43 3.97 -10.14
CA CYS A 192 -2.32 2.52 -10.35
C CYS A 192 -3.67 1.81 -10.21
N ALA A 193 -4.50 2.20 -9.24
CA ALA A 193 -5.86 1.68 -9.12
C ALA A 193 -6.71 2.01 -10.37
N PHE A 194 -6.52 3.19 -10.95
CA PHE A 194 -7.14 3.59 -12.22
C PHE A 194 -6.47 3.01 -13.48
N SER A 195 -5.52 2.08 -13.36
CA SER A 195 -4.86 1.41 -14.50
C SER A 195 -5.84 0.77 -15.48
N GLY A 196 -7.02 0.35 -15.02
CA GLY A 196 -8.12 -0.14 -15.88
C GLY A 196 -8.61 0.87 -16.91
N ALA A 197 -8.37 2.18 -16.71
CA ALA A 197 -8.60 3.20 -17.71
C ALA A 197 -7.76 2.97 -18.98
N GLY A 198 -6.64 2.24 -18.89
CA GLY A 198 -5.85 1.81 -20.05
C GLY A 198 -6.61 0.95 -21.05
N LEU A 199 -7.71 0.30 -20.64
CA LEU A 199 -8.60 -0.48 -21.51
C LEU A 199 -9.65 0.40 -22.23
N LEU A 200 -9.81 1.66 -21.81
CA LEU A 200 -10.82 2.58 -22.34
C LEU A 200 -10.76 2.75 -23.88
N PRO A 201 -9.59 2.83 -24.55
CA PRO A 201 -9.52 2.89 -26.01
C PRO A 201 -10.26 1.75 -26.72
N PHE A 202 -10.24 0.52 -26.17
CA PHE A 202 -10.97 -0.61 -26.75
C PHE A 202 -12.50 -0.47 -26.65
N GLY A 203 -12.99 0.19 -25.60
CA GLY A 203 -14.42 0.47 -25.40
C GLY A 203 -14.92 1.69 -26.18
N LEU A 204 -14.08 2.73 -26.32
CA LEU A 204 -14.41 3.97 -27.02
C LEU A 204 -14.66 3.77 -28.51
N GLU A 205 -14.15 2.71 -29.12
CA GLU A 205 -14.44 2.35 -30.50
C GLU A 205 -15.96 2.23 -30.77
N TYR A 206 -16.70 1.75 -29.78
CA TYR A 206 -18.16 1.60 -29.85
C TYR A 206 -18.92 2.87 -29.41
N ALA A 207 -18.26 3.92 -28.95
CA ALA A 207 -18.95 5.14 -28.52
C ALA A 207 -19.49 5.93 -29.73
N LYS A 208 -20.74 6.40 -29.64
CA LYS A 208 -21.29 7.35 -30.61
C LYS A 208 -20.46 8.64 -30.59
N LYS A 209 -19.81 9.00 -31.72
CA LYS A 209 -18.94 10.19 -31.86
C LYS A 209 -17.82 10.24 -30.79
N GLN A 210 -16.72 9.53 -31.08
CA GLN A 210 -15.56 9.37 -30.19
C GLN A 210 -15.01 10.71 -29.64
N GLY A 211 -14.86 11.73 -30.49
CA GLY A 211 -14.32 13.03 -30.08
C GLY A 211 -15.17 13.79 -29.05
N SER A 212 -16.47 13.50 -28.97
CA SER A 212 -17.39 14.12 -28.00
C SER A 212 -17.48 13.35 -26.68
N ALA A 213 -16.88 12.16 -26.58
CA ALA A 213 -16.90 11.33 -25.37
C ALA A 213 -15.99 11.86 -24.25
N ARG A 214 -15.18 12.89 -24.51
CA ARG A 214 -14.25 13.48 -23.52
C ARG A 214 -14.96 13.94 -22.24
N LYS A 215 -15.95 14.81 -22.36
CA LYS A 215 -16.67 15.38 -21.21
C LYS A 215 -17.31 14.31 -20.32
N PRO A 216 -18.10 13.36 -20.86
CA PRO A 216 -18.76 12.34 -20.03
C PRO A 216 -17.75 11.39 -19.38
N VAL A 217 -16.64 11.05 -20.04
CA VAL A 217 -15.62 10.18 -19.45
C VAL A 217 -14.87 10.91 -18.32
N ILE A 218 -14.42 12.14 -18.54
CA ILE A 218 -13.77 12.95 -17.49
C ILE A 218 -14.71 13.10 -16.30
N LEU A 219 -15.99 13.44 -16.54
CA LEU A 219 -16.97 13.57 -15.47
C LEU A 219 -17.10 12.26 -14.67
N ALA A 220 -17.10 11.10 -15.33
CA ALA A 220 -17.17 9.81 -14.64
C ALA A 220 -15.97 9.57 -13.73
N PHE A 221 -14.74 9.79 -14.22
CA PHE A 221 -13.53 9.67 -13.39
C PHE A 221 -13.53 10.67 -12.22
N LEU A 222 -13.95 11.91 -12.46
CA LEU A 222 -14.10 12.91 -11.40
C LEU A 222 -15.14 12.50 -10.36
N THR A 223 -16.26 11.90 -10.77
CA THR A 223 -17.25 11.37 -9.82
C THR A 223 -16.67 10.23 -8.98
N VAL A 224 -15.90 9.31 -9.57
CA VAL A 224 -15.23 8.24 -8.82
C VAL A 224 -14.20 8.81 -7.84
N CYS A 225 -13.36 9.77 -8.27
CA CYS A 225 -12.45 10.48 -7.36
C CYS A 225 -13.20 11.20 -6.23
N GLY A 226 -14.37 11.79 -6.52
CA GLY A 226 -15.22 12.42 -5.51
C GLY A 226 -15.78 11.44 -4.49
N ILE A 227 -16.13 10.21 -4.90
CA ILE A 227 -16.55 9.13 -3.99
C ILE A 227 -15.38 8.73 -3.09
N ILE A 228 -14.19 8.52 -3.65
CA ILE A 228 -12.98 8.17 -2.88
C ILE A 228 -12.65 9.29 -1.89
N PHE A 229 -12.65 10.54 -2.34
CA PHE A 229 -12.40 11.70 -1.50
C PHE A 229 -13.43 11.82 -0.38
N GLY A 230 -14.71 11.57 -0.68
CA GLY A 230 -15.76 11.51 0.33
C GLY A 230 -15.48 10.44 1.39
N MET A 231 -15.00 9.27 1.00
CA MET A 231 -14.61 8.21 1.95
C MET A 231 -13.37 8.56 2.76
N GLN A 232 -12.39 9.26 2.17
CA GLN A 232 -11.23 9.79 2.90
C GLN A 232 -11.63 10.75 4.02
N LEU A 233 -12.76 11.45 3.88
CA LEU A 233 -13.34 12.28 4.92
C LEU A 233 -14.19 11.48 5.92
N LEU A 234 -15.02 10.56 5.42
CA LEU A 234 -15.99 9.81 6.22
C LEU A 234 -15.33 8.79 7.14
N LEU A 235 -14.37 8.00 6.63
CA LEU A 235 -13.77 6.92 7.41
C LEU A 235 -13.11 7.45 8.68
N PRO A 236 -12.21 8.46 8.63
CA PRO A 236 -11.62 9.04 9.84
C PRO A 236 -12.66 9.62 10.80
N ALA A 237 -13.70 10.28 10.27
CA ALA A 237 -14.73 10.89 11.09
C ALA A 237 -15.58 9.87 11.85
N VAL A 238 -15.84 8.69 11.27
CA VAL A 238 -16.67 7.65 11.88
C VAL A 238 -15.87 6.76 12.82
N PHE A 239 -14.66 6.35 12.44
CA PHE A 239 -13.90 5.33 13.17
C PHE A 239 -12.81 5.88 14.11
N GLY A 240 -12.22 7.04 13.81
CA GLY A 240 -10.98 7.51 14.48
C GLY A 240 -9.74 6.72 14.06
N GLY A 241 -8.56 7.22 14.41
CA GLY A 241 -7.28 6.72 13.88
C GLY A 241 -6.91 5.32 14.35
N ALA A 242 -7.04 5.07 15.66
CA ALA A 242 -6.66 3.79 16.27
C ALA A 242 -7.49 2.61 15.73
N ARG A 243 -8.80 2.79 15.54
CA ARG A 243 -9.67 1.74 15.01
C ARG A 243 -9.39 1.47 13.53
N LEU A 244 -9.15 2.53 12.76
CA LEU A 244 -8.90 2.42 11.32
C LEU A 244 -7.65 1.61 10.96
N LYS A 245 -6.59 1.70 11.77
CA LYS A 245 -5.36 0.92 11.58
C LYS A 245 -5.59 -0.59 11.79
N ASN A 246 -6.58 -0.97 12.59
CA ASN A 246 -6.88 -2.36 12.94
C ASN A 246 -7.92 -3.03 12.01
N GLU A 247 -8.59 -2.26 11.15
CA GLU A 247 -9.63 -2.77 10.24
C GLU A 247 -9.03 -3.16 8.87
N ILE A 248 -9.14 -4.44 8.52
CA ILE A 248 -8.65 -4.98 7.24
C ILE A 248 -9.42 -4.37 6.06
N CYS A 249 -10.72 -4.13 6.21
CA CYS A 249 -11.53 -3.47 5.20
C CYS A 249 -12.55 -2.55 5.86
N PRO A 250 -12.18 -1.30 6.21
CA PRO A 250 -13.01 -0.41 7.04
C PRO A 250 -14.33 0.00 6.37
N VAL A 251 -14.47 -0.25 5.07
CA VAL A 251 -15.71 0.03 4.34
C VAL A 251 -16.83 -0.98 4.62
N LEU A 252 -16.51 -2.21 5.04
CA LEU A 252 -17.52 -3.20 5.40
C LEU A 252 -18.23 -2.84 6.71
N PRO A 253 -17.54 -2.61 7.84
CA PRO A 253 -18.18 -2.27 9.12
C PRO A 253 -18.73 -0.84 9.19
N LEU A 254 -18.53 -0.01 8.15
CA LEU A 254 -18.96 1.39 8.12
C LEU A 254 -20.46 1.56 8.36
N LEU A 255 -21.28 0.58 7.93
CA LEU A 255 -22.72 0.59 8.14
C LEU A 255 -23.19 -0.36 9.24
N GLU A 256 -22.31 -1.22 9.76
CA GLU A 256 -22.60 -2.01 10.97
C GLU A 256 -22.51 -1.13 12.22
N GLY A 257 -21.62 -0.12 12.23
CA GLY A 257 -21.52 0.86 13.31
C GLY A 257 -22.59 1.97 13.30
N ALA A 258 -23.54 1.91 12.37
CA ALA A 258 -24.56 2.92 12.18
C ALA A 258 -25.79 2.67 13.06
N ASP A 259 -25.73 3.04 14.35
CA ASP A 259 -26.89 3.04 15.25
C ASP A 259 -27.90 4.13 14.85
N LEU A 260 -28.76 3.81 13.87
CA LEU A 260 -29.88 4.67 13.47
C LEU A 260 -31.02 4.52 14.49
N PRO A 261 -31.57 5.62 15.04
CA PRO A 261 -32.64 5.55 16.03
C PRO A 261 -33.89 4.90 15.43
N GLY A 262 -34.35 3.82 16.07
CA GLY A 262 -35.67 3.22 15.78
C GLY A 262 -35.70 1.72 15.49
N ASN A 263 -34.59 0.99 15.46
CA ASN A 263 -34.57 -0.48 15.23
C ASN A 263 -35.30 -0.96 13.94
N VAL A 264 -35.71 -0.03 13.05
CA VAL A 264 -36.45 -0.32 11.81
C VAL A 264 -35.51 -0.79 10.70
N LEU A 265 -34.19 -0.63 10.86
CA LEU A 265 -33.24 -0.66 9.74
C LEU A 265 -31.87 -1.31 10.06
N ALA A 266 -31.84 -2.35 10.90
CA ALA A 266 -30.65 -3.16 11.19
C ALA A 266 -30.10 -4.00 9.98
N ARG A 267 -30.39 -3.58 8.73
CA ARG A 267 -30.04 -4.31 7.49
C ARG A 267 -29.47 -3.43 6.35
N PHE A 268 -29.03 -2.21 6.65
CA PHE A 268 -28.41 -1.35 5.62
C PHE A 268 -27.03 -1.86 5.19
N ASP A 269 -26.33 -2.57 6.06
CA ASP A 269 -25.16 -3.39 5.77
C ASP A 269 -25.42 -4.32 4.56
N VAL A 270 -26.52 -5.08 4.56
CA VAL A 270 -26.88 -6.00 3.46
C VAL A 270 -27.12 -5.24 2.15
N ILE A 271 -27.72 -4.05 2.22
CA ILE A 271 -27.97 -3.19 1.05
C ILE A 271 -26.64 -2.64 0.50
N TRP A 272 -25.76 -2.16 1.36
CA TRP A 272 -24.42 -1.68 1.00
C TRP A 272 -23.58 -2.77 0.36
N MET A 273 -23.56 -3.94 0.99
CA MET A 273 -22.93 -5.13 0.46
C MET A 273 -23.52 -5.54 -0.89
N GLY A 274 -24.84 -5.47 -1.04
CA GLY A 274 -25.51 -5.70 -2.31
C GLY A 274 -25.01 -4.77 -3.43
N PHE A 275 -24.83 -3.49 -3.15
CA PHE A 275 -24.22 -2.55 -4.10
C PHE A 275 -22.77 -2.91 -4.40
N LEU A 276 -21.93 -3.12 -3.38
CA LEU A 276 -20.51 -3.44 -3.56
C LEU A 276 -20.31 -4.73 -4.38
N VAL A 277 -21.03 -5.81 -4.03
CA VAL A 277 -20.99 -7.08 -4.77
C VAL A 277 -21.48 -6.90 -6.20
N PHE A 278 -22.55 -6.13 -6.43
CA PHE A 278 -23.02 -5.82 -7.78
C PHE A 278 -21.95 -5.09 -8.61
N GLY A 279 -21.26 -4.12 -8.01
CA GLY A 279 -20.15 -3.40 -8.64
C GLY A 279 -18.97 -4.32 -8.96
N LEU A 280 -18.60 -5.23 -8.05
CA LEU A 280 -17.56 -6.24 -8.29
C LEU A 280 -17.91 -7.17 -9.46
N LEU A 281 -19.14 -7.70 -9.50
CA LEU A 281 -19.63 -8.54 -10.60
C LEU A 281 -19.63 -7.79 -11.93
N PHE A 282 -20.03 -6.52 -11.93
CA PHE A 282 -20.00 -5.68 -13.13
C PHE A 282 -18.56 -5.41 -13.61
N SER A 283 -17.63 -5.22 -12.67
CA SER A 283 -16.20 -5.02 -12.93
C SER A 283 -15.57 -6.28 -13.53
N LEU A 284 -15.81 -7.44 -12.91
CA LEU A 284 -15.35 -8.74 -13.38
C LEU A 284 -15.91 -9.06 -14.78
N GLY A 285 -17.21 -8.84 -14.99
CA GLY A 285 -17.84 -8.98 -16.32
C GLY A 285 -17.28 -7.99 -17.35
N SER A 286 -16.77 -6.83 -16.93
CA SER A 286 -16.07 -5.88 -17.81
C SER A 286 -14.73 -6.40 -18.27
N LEU A 287 -13.95 -6.96 -17.36
CA LEU A 287 -12.67 -7.57 -17.68
C LEU A 287 -12.83 -8.72 -18.69
N PHE A 288 -13.81 -9.62 -18.50
CA PHE A 288 -14.06 -10.71 -19.44
C PHE A 288 -14.49 -10.22 -20.82
N HIS A 289 -15.35 -9.19 -20.88
CA HIS A 289 -15.77 -8.60 -22.13
C HIS A 289 -14.60 -7.95 -22.90
N TYR A 290 -13.81 -7.11 -22.23
CA TYR A 290 -12.66 -6.46 -22.86
C TYR A 290 -11.57 -7.48 -23.20
N GLY A 291 -11.33 -8.47 -22.34
CA GLY A 291 -10.42 -9.58 -22.59
C GLY A 291 -10.80 -10.36 -23.85
N ASN A 292 -12.07 -10.74 -24.00
CA ASN A 292 -12.54 -11.43 -25.20
C ASN A 292 -12.36 -10.55 -26.45
N GLN A 293 -12.67 -9.25 -26.36
CA GLN A 293 -12.47 -8.32 -27.46
C GLN A 293 -11.00 -8.18 -27.86
N ILE A 294 -10.08 -8.13 -26.88
CA ILE A 294 -8.63 -8.05 -27.12
C ILE A 294 -8.14 -9.35 -27.77
N ALA A 295 -8.55 -10.51 -27.25
CA ALA A 295 -8.17 -11.81 -27.79
C ALA A 295 -8.60 -11.98 -29.26
N GLU A 296 -9.83 -11.59 -29.59
CA GLU A 296 -10.36 -11.65 -30.96
C GLU A 296 -9.60 -10.71 -31.90
N LYS A 297 -9.28 -9.47 -31.46
CA LYS A 297 -8.57 -8.48 -32.26
C LYS A 297 -7.10 -8.82 -32.52
N THR A 298 -6.46 -9.52 -31.59
CA THR A 298 -5.02 -9.78 -31.63
C THR A 298 -4.68 -11.20 -32.11
N GLY A 299 -5.70 -11.99 -32.45
CA GLY A 299 -5.54 -13.30 -33.08
C GLY A 299 -5.31 -14.45 -32.10
N PHE A 300 -5.68 -14.29 -30.83
CA PHE A 300 -5.67 -15.36 -29.82
C PHE A 300 -6.99 -16.16 -29.77
N GLY A 301 -7.91 -15.90 -30.69
CA GLY A 301 -9.21 -16.58 -30.76
C GLY A 301 -10.22 -16.04 -29.75
N THR A 302 -11.22 -16.86 -29.39
CA THR A 302 -12.31 -16.44 -28.52
C THR A 302 -11.92 -16.57 -27.04
N GLY A 303 -11.77 -15.43 -26.36
CA GLY A 303 -11.44 -15.28 -24.93
C GLY A 303 -12.50 -15.77 -23.94
N ARG A 304 -13.70 -16.14 -24.42
CA ARG A 304 -14.92 -16.30 -23.62
C ARG A 304 -14.79 -17.18 -22.37
N TYR A 305 -14.11 -18.33 -22.48
CA TYR A 305 -14.06 -19.33 -21.42
C TYR A 305 -12.67 -19.47 -20.81
N TRP A 306 -11.62 -19.38 -21.63
CA TRP A 306 -10.26 -19.56 -21.14
C TRP A 306 -9.77 -18.36 -20.32
N ILE A 307 -10.19 -17.11 -20.62
CA ILE A 307 -9.84 -15.94 -19.80
C ILE A 307 -10.47 -16.03 -18.40
N PRO A 308 -11.80 -16.28 -18.26
CA PRO A 308 -12.40 -16.49 -16.95
C PRO A 308 -11.81 -17.69 -16.19
N ALA A 309 -11.57 -18.81 -16.87
CA ALA A 309 -10.98 -19.98 -16.25
C ALA A 309 -9.55 -19.70 -15.75
N ALA A 310 -8.71 -19.04 -16.56
CA ALA A 310 -7.36 -18.64 -16.17
C ALA A 310 -7.38 -17.67 -14.98
N GLY A 311 -8.27 -16.67 -15.00
CA GLY A 311 -8.46 -15.74 -13.90
C GLY A 311 -8.86 -16.43 -12.60
N TRP A 312 -9.83 -17.33 -12.66
CA TRP A 312 -10.26 -18.06 -11.47
C TRP A 312 -9.19 -19.04 -10.96
N LEU A 313 -8.54 -19.82 -11.82
CA LEU A 313 -7.45 -20.71 -11.41
C LEU A 313 -6.30 -19.93 -10.77
N LEU A 314 -5.93 -18.77 -11.33
CA LEU A 314 -4.91 -17.90 -10.76
C LEU A 314 -5.35 -17.30 -9.41
N SER A 315 -6.64 -17.07 -9.19
CA SER A 315 -7.16 -16.61 -7.90
C SER A 315 -7.04 -17.65 -6.77
N LEU A 316 -6.98 -18.94 -7.12
CA LEU A 316 -6.78 -20.04 -6.18
C LEU A 316 -5.30 -20.35 -5.91
N TYR A 317 -4.40 -19.76 -6.70
CA TYR A 317 -2.97 -20.02 -6.61
C TYR A 317 -2.35 -19.19 -5.48
N GLU A 318 -1.87 -19.89 -4.46
CA GLU A 318 -1.12 -19.34 -3.33
C GLU A 318 0.33 -19.80 -3.44
N ARG A 319 1.28 -18.86 -3.49
CA ARG A 319 2.72 -19.17 -3.52
C ARG A 319 3.32 -18.69 -2.20
N ASN A 320 3.92 -19.60 -1.44
CA ASN A 320 4.54 -19.31 -0.13
C ASN A 320 3.56 -18.63 0.86
N GLY A 321 2.28 -19.03 0.87
CA GLY A 321 1.24 -18.41 1.71
C GLY A 321 0.75 -17.05 1.24
N MET A 322 1.38 -16.47 0.21
CA MET A 322 1.04 -15.16 -0.34
C MET A 322 0.20 -15.32 -1.61
N GLY A 323 -1.03 -14.82 -1.57
CA GLY A 323 -1.99 -14.89 -2.68
C GLY A 323 -1.83 -13.76 -3.70
N ILE A 324 -2.61 -13.81 -4.79
CA ILE A 324 -2.64 -12.76 -5.82
C ILE A 324 -2.89 -11.35 -5.23
N ARG A 325 -3.56 -11.25 -4.07
CA ARG A 325 -3.92 -9.97 -3.43
C ARG A 325 -2.73 -9.16 -2.94
N GLU A 326 -1.66 -9.82 -2.50
CA GLU A 326 -0.48 -9.15 -1.95
C GLU A 326 0.42 -8.65 -3.08
N TYR A 327 0.63 -9.47 -4.10
CA TYR A 327 1.48 -9.11 -5.23
C TYR A 327 0.81 -8.25 -6.29
N TYR A 328 -0.53 -8.20 -6.36
CA TYR A 328 -1.22 -7.47 -7.43
C TYR A 328 -0.95 -5.97 -7.39
N GLY A 329 -0.85 -5.37 -6.20
CA GLY A 329 -0.47 -3.96 -6.05
C GLY A 329 0.93 -3.69 -6.61
N TRP A 330 1.89 -4.54 -6.28
CA TRP A 330 3.26 -4.48 -6.81
C TRP A 330 3.31 -4.69 -8.33
N TYR A 331 2.59 -5.69 -8.85
CA TYR A 331 2.46 -5.94 -10.29
C TYR A 331 1.91 -4.71 -11.04
N LEU A 332 0.89 -4.05 -10.50
CA LEU A 332 0.34 -2.84 -11.11
C LEU A 332 1.35 -1.69 -11.08
N GLY A 333 1.92 -1.42 -9.91
CA GLY A 333 2.81 -0.28 -9.69
C GLY A 333 4.15 -0.38 -10.41
N TYR A 334 4.77 -1.55 -10.45
CA TYR A 334 6.15 -1.67 -10.96
C TYR A 334 6.23 -2.29 -12.36
N ILE A 335 5.23 -3.06 -12.78
CA ILE A 335 5.25 -3.77 -14.07
C ILE A 335 4.23 -3.18 -15.03
N PHE A 336 2.94 -3.25 -14.71
CA PHE A 336 1.89 -2.95 -15.66
C PHE A 336 1.83 -1.47 -16.03
N VAL A 337 1.76 -0.56 -15.06
CA VAL A 337 1.60 0.88 -15.33
C VAL A 337 2.79 1.47 -16.10
N PRO A 338 4.05 1.22 -15.72
CA PRO A 338 5.19 1.69 -16.50
C PRO A 338 5.17 1.18 -17.94
N PHE A 339 4.91 -0.12 -18.13
CA PHE A 339 4.89 -0.72 -19.46
C PHE A 339 3.68 -0.27 -20.31
N LEU A 340 2.53 -0.03 -19.67
CA LEU A 340 1.35 0.55 -20.31
C LEU A 340 1.66 1.93 -20.88
N LEU A 341 2.34 2.78 -20.11
CA LEU A 341 2.74 4.12 -20.56
C LEU A 341 3.72 4.04 -21.73
N VAL A 342 4.68 3.10 -21.71
CA VAL A 342 5.61 2.86 -22.82
C VAL A 342 4.87 2.44 -24.10
N ILE A 343 3.94 1.48 -24.01
CA ILE A 343 3.13 1.05 -25.16
C ILE A 343 2.29 2.22 -25.70
N GLN A 344 1.68 3.01 -24.82
CA GLN A 344 0.87 4.16 -25.23
C GLN A 344 1.72 5.27 -25.87
N LEU A 345 2.94 5.51 -25.39
CA LEU A 345 3.90 6.41 -26.02
C LEU A 345 4.29 5.90 -27.41
N PHE A 346 4.63 4.61 -27.54
CA PHE A 346 4.94 3.97 -28.82
C PHE A 346 3.81 4.17 -29.83
N LEU A 347 2.57 3.81 -29.46
CA LEU A 347 1.38 3.99 -30.29
C LEU A 347 1.09 5.47 -30.59
N SER A 348 1.50 6.41 -29.73
CA SER A 348 1.38 7.85 -29.98
C SER A 348 2.34 8.35 -31.07
N THR A 349 3.56 7.80 -31.11
CA THR A 349 4.60 8.20 -32.07
C THR A 349 4.31 7.65 -33.48
N GLU A 350 3.85 6.41 -33.58
CA GLU A 350 3.48 5.76 -34.85
C GLU A 350 2.29 6.46 -35.53
N ASN A 351 1.45 7.16 -34.74
CA ASN A 351 0.25 7.86 -35.21
C ASN A 351 0.53 9.27 -35.80
N ARG A 352 1.79 9.74 -35.89
CA ARG A 352 2.10 11.11 -36.33
C ARG A 352 3.24 11.24 -37.34
N GLY A 353 2.91 11.78 -38.52
CA GLY A 353 3.87 12.52 -39.35
C GLY A 353 4.48 13.74 -38.63
N ARG A 354 5.62 14.21 -39.13
CA ARG A 354 6.62 15.13 -38.52
C ARG A 354 6.14 16.45 -37.85
N ARG A 355 4.87 16.85 -37.87
CA ARG A 355 4.39 18.13 -37.32
C ARG A 355 3.33 17.95 -36.23
N LYS A 356 3.79 17.80 -34.97
CA LYS A 356 3.21 18.37 -33.71
C LYS A 356 3.89 17.73 -32.49
N LYS A 357 5.17 18.07 -32.26
CA LYS A 357 6.03 17.56 -31.17
C LYS A 357 5.67 18.08 -29.76
N LYS A 358 4.83 19.12 -29.64
CA LYS A 358 4.57 19.82 -28.36
C LYS A 358 3.77 19.01 -27.32
N VAL A 359 2.99 18.01 -27.73
CA VAL A 359 2.16 17.19 -26.82
C VAL A 359 2.86 15.90 -26.39
N THR A 360 3.78 15.39 -27.22
CA THR A 360 4.67 14.27 -26.85
C THR A 360 5.58 14.67 -25.71
N VAL A 361 6.02 15.94 -25.66
CA VAL A 361 6.77 16.51 -24.53
C VAL A 361 5.92 16.54 -23.26
N ALA A 362 4.63 16.87 -23.32
CA ALA A 362 3.76 16.86 -22.13
C ALA A 362 3.48 15.43 -21.61
N GLY A 363 3.34 14.44 -22.52
CA GLY A 363 3.23 13.03 -22.15
C GLY A 363 4.54 12.44 -21.61
N LEU A 364 5.68 12.86 -22.17
CA LEU A 364 7.02 12.51 -21.68
C LEU A 364 7.30 13.15 -20.32
N VAL A 365 6.87 14.40 -20.09
CA VAL A 365 6.96 15.07 -18.79
C VAL A 365 6.09 14.34 -17.76
N LEU A 366 4.88 13.92 -18.12
CA LEU A 366 4.03 13.12 -17.23
C LEU A 366 4.66 11.76 -16.89
N VAL A 367 5.34 11.13 -17.86
CA VAL A 367 6.08 9.87 -17.65
C VAL A 367 7.30 10.09 -16.76
N ILE A 368 8.12 11.11 -17.01
CA ILE A 368 9.29 11.45 -16.19
C ILE A 368 8.86 11.84 -14.76
N THR A 369 7.71 12.49 -14.56
CA THR A 369 7.20 12.79 -13.22
C THR A 369 6.55 11.60 -12.51
N LEU A 370 6.03 10.60 -13.25
CA LEU A 370 5.38 9.41 -12.67
C LEU A 370 6.33 8.21 -12.49
N THR A 371 7.39 8.11 -13.31
CA THR A 371 8.45 7.10 -13.19
C THR A 371 9.74 7.66 -12.59
N GLY A 372 9.76 8.96 -12.27
CA GLY A 372 10.89 9.67 -11.66
C GLY A 372 11.02 9.49 -10.15
N SER A 373 10.16 8.68 -9.52
CA SER A 373 10.45 8.13 -8.19
C SER A 373 11.26 6.83 -8.36
N GLY A 374 12.46 6.97 -8.90
CA GLY A 374 13.51 5.98 -8.63
C GLY A 374 13.75 6.02 -7.13
N CYS A 375 13.56 4.86 -6.51
CA CYS A 375 13.81 4.57 -5.10
C CYS A 375 14.90 5.47 -4.49
N ALA A 376 14.60 6.10 -3.36
CA ALA A 376 15.63 6.28 -2.34
C ALA A 376 15.96 4.91 -1.75
N ALA A 377 16.46 3.99 -2.59
CA ALA A 377 17.35 2.97 -2.10
C ALA A 377 18.61 3.74 -1.73
N VAL A 378 18.65 4.22 -0.48
CA VAL A 378 19.89 4.70 0.11
C VAL A 378 20.88 3.56 -0.04
N GLU A 379 21.84 3.74 -0.95
CA GLU A 379 22.90 2.76 -1.20
C GLU A 379 23.48 2.33 0.16
N PRO A 380 23.77 1.03 0.38
CA PRO A 380 24.27 0.53 1.67
C PRO A 380 25.48 1.32 2.19
N GLU A 381 26.29 1.87 1.29
CA GLU A 381 27.48 2.69 1.59
C GLU A 381 27.17 4.02 2.30
N LYS A 382 25.91 4.50 2.23
CA LYS A 382 25.44 5.74 2.87
C LYS A 382 24.67 5.50 4.18
N ARG A 383 24.71 4.28 4.71
CA ARG A 383 24.08 3.92 5.99
C ARG A 383 25.12 3.63 7.06
N ALA A 384 24.78 3.94 8.30
CA ALA A 384 25.52 3.56 9.50
C ALA A 384 24.68 2.54 10.28
N TYR A 385 25.29 1.41 10.61
CA TYR A 385 24.62 0.26 11.24
C TYR A 385 25.14 0.10 12.67
N PRO A 386 24.54 0.78 13.67
CA PRO A 386 24.92 0.56 15.06
C PRO A 386 24.52 -0.85 15.52
N LEU A 387 25.43 -1.53 16.23
CA LEU A 387 25.17 -2.85 16.82
C LEU A 387 24.65 -2.76 18.25
N ALA A 388 25.01 -1.68 18.97
CA ALA A 388 24.49 -1.41 20.31
C ALA A 388 23.98 0.03 20.44
N LEU A 389 22.85 0.16 21.13
CA LEU A 389 22.21 1.43 21.46
C LEU A 389 22.12 1.58 22.97
N GLY A 390 22.69 2.65 23.50
CA GLY A 390 22.64 3.01 24.91
C GLY A 390 21.71 4.18 25.11
N ALA A 391 20.78 4.10 26.05
CA ALA A 391 19.86 5.19 26.35
C ALA A 391 19.92 5.58 27.82
N GLY A 392 20.19 6.86 28.10
CA GLY A 392 20.28 7.40 29.45
C GLY A 392 19.67 8.80 29.59
N VAL A 393 19.71 9.32 30.81
CA VAL A 393 19.22 10.66 31.17
C VAL A 393 20.41 11.55 31.53
N SER A 394 20.38 12.82 31.16
CA SER A 394 21.40 13.83 31.48
C SER A 394 20.74 15.14 31.92
N GLU A 395 21.53 16.10 32.42
CA GLU A 395 21.04 17.39 32.93
C GLU A 395 20.18 18.17 31.91
N ASN A 396 20.40 17.94 30.61
CA ASN A 396 19.69 18.60 29.51
C ASN A 396 18.62 17.74 28.82
N GLY A 397 18.28 16.56 29.34
CA GLY A 397 17.26 15.66 28.77
C GLY A 397 17.74 14.22 28.62
N PHE A 398 17.67 13.68 27.41
CA PHE A 398 18.06 12.31 27.07
C PHE A 398 19.44 12.26 26.41
N VAL A 399 20.11 11.13 26.56
CA VAL A 399 21.37 10.81 25.90
C VAL A 399 21.25 9.47 25.20
N LEU A 400 21.62 9.43 23.92
CA LEU A 400 21.76 8.21 23.14
C LEU A 400 23.22 7.96 22.77
N LYS A 401 23.69 6.73 22.98
CA LYS A 401 25.01 6.26 22.58
C LYS A 401 24.88 5.19 21.52
N TYR A 402 25.52 5.39 20.38
CA TYR A 402 25.56 4.42 19.29
C TYR A 402 26.94 3.79 19.22
N ALA A 403 27.04 2.48 19.36
CA ALA A 403 28.26 1.73 19.08
C ALA A 403 28.19 1.24 17.63
N MET A 404 29.06 1.78 16.77
CA MET A 404 29.16 1.36 15.37
C MET A 404 30.31 0.35 15.19
N PRO A 405 30.15 -0.67 14.32
CA PRO A 405 31.23 -1.57 13.95
C PRO A 405 32.21 -0.85 13.03
N ASP A 406 33.50 -1.10 13.24
CA ASP A 406 34.54 -0.59 12.34
C ASP A 406 34.61 -1.45 11.07
N MET A 407 34.31 -0.85 9.92
CA MET A 407 34.39 -1.53 8.62
C MET A 407 35.86 -1.75 8.16
N SER A 408 36.84 -1.13 8.83
CA SER A 408 38.26 -1.27 8.51
C SER A 408 38.85 -2.61 8.98
N THR A 409 38.38 -3.14 10.12
CA THR A 409 38.80 -4.43 10.68
C THR A 409 38.19 -5.61 9.91
N ALA A 410 36.94 -5.49 9.45
CA ALA A 410 36.27 -6.52 8.64
C ALA A 410 36.85 -6.68 7.21
N THR A 411 37.56 -5.66 6.69
CA THR A 411 38.15 -5.65 5.34
C THR A 411 39.67 -5.89 5.32
N GLY A 412 40.31 -6.00 6.48
CA GLY A 412 41.75 -6.28 6.62
C GLY A 412 42.66 -5.11 6.22
N GLN A 413 42.16 -3.87 6.24
CA GLN A 413 42.93 -2.66 5.96
C GLN A 413 43.03 -1.80 7.22
N GLU A 414 43.93 -2.18 8.12
CA GLU A 414 44.27 -1.36 9.29
C GLU A 414 44.87 -0.02 8.84
N LYS A 415 44.26 1.08 9.27
CA LYS A 415 44.88 2.41 9.25
C LYS A 415 45.35 2.74 10.67
N PRO A 416 46.54 3.33 10.87
CA PRO A 416 47.24 3.22 12.15
C PRO A 416 46.75 4.15 13.28
N ASP A 417 45.78 5.03 13.06
CA ASP A 417 45.52 6.17 13.95
C ASP A 417 44.03 6.48 14.22
N GLU A 418 43.09 5.58 13.93
CA GLU A 418 41.67 5.76 14.29
C GLU A 418 41.27 4.78 15.41
N ASP A 419 40.64 5.31 16.48
CA ASP A 419 40.13 4.51 17.59
C ASP A 419 39.13 3.45 17.04
N PRO A 420 39.32 2.15 17.31
CA PRO A 420 38.68 1.05 16.59
C PRO A 420 37.17 0.89 16.83
N ILE A 421 36.54 1.76 17.65
CA ILE A 421 35.10 1.77 17.92
C ILE A 421 34.64 3.23 18.01
N SER A 422 33.92 3.71 17.00
CA SER A 422 33.32 5.05 17.05
C SER A 422 32.04 5.01 17.90
N VAL A 423 32.15 5.26 19.20
CA VAL A 423 31.00 5.47 20.06
C VAL A 423 30.49 6.90 19.84
N LEU A 424 29.34 7.04 19.17
CA LEU A 424 28.71 8.33 18.97
C LEU A 424 27.76 8.62 20.12
N THR A 425 28.09 9.61 20.95
CA THR A 425 27.23 10.08 22.05
C THR A 425 26.51 11.37 21.65
N LEU A 426 25.18 11.35 21.68
CA LEU A 426 24.32 12.50 21.37
C LEU A 426 23.38 12.79 22.53
N SER A 427 23.14 14.07 22.81
CA SER A 427 22.25 14.54 23.88
C SER A 427 21.25 15.56 23.37
N GLY A 428 20.02 15.53 23.87
CA GLY A 428 18.96 16.48 23.51
C GLY A 428 17.80 16.45 24.51
N ARG A 429 16.89 17.41 24.43
CA ARG A 429 15.72 17.49 25.34
C ARG A 429 14.70 16.39 25.09
N ASP A 430 14.59 15.94 23.84
CA ASP A 430 13.78 14.82 23.40
C ASP A 430 14.52 14.00 22.33
N PHE A 431 14.01 12.80 22.03
CA PHE A 431 14.63 11.90 21.04
C PHE A 431 14.59 12.48 19.60
N GLN A 432 13.64 13.37 19.30
CA GLN A 432 13.55 14.04 17.98
C GLN A 432 14.66 15.08 17.79
N GLU A 433 15.03 15.82 18.84
CA GLU A 433 16.15 16.76 18.85
C GLU A 433 17.46 15.98 18.69
N ILE A 434 17.60 14.81 19.33
CA ILE A 434 18.75 13.93 19.16
C ILE A 434 18.90 13.47 17.70
N GLU A 435 17.80 13.02 17.07
CA GLU A 435 17.79 12.63 15.66
C GLU A 435 18.12 13.81 14.72
N ALA A 436 17.58 15.00 15.01
CA ALA A 436 17.88 16.21 14.26
C ALA A 436 19.34 16.68 14.42
N VAL A 437 19.98 16.38 15.56
CA VAL A 437 21.41 16.62 15.79
C VAL A 437 22.25 15.59 15.03
N TYR A 438 21.85 14.31 15.04
CA TYR A 438 22.49 13.27 14.25
C TYR A 438 22.48 13.64 12.75
N ASN A 439 21.31 13.95 12.19
CA ASN A 439 21.13 14.29 10.78
C ASN A 439 21.87 15.56 10.34
N ARG A 440 22.25 16.45 11.28
CA ARG A 440 23.07 17.63 11.00
C ARG A 440 24.57 17.37 11.10
N SER A 441 24.98 16.36 11.85
CA SER A 441 26.38 16.08 12.16
C SER A 441 26.97 14.92 11.36
N GLN A 442 26.14 13.98 10.91
CA GLN A 442 26.57 12.77 10.20
C GLN A 442 26.10 12.78 8.74
N GLU A 443 26.97 12.35 7.83
CA GLU A 443 26.64 12.19 6.40
C GLU A 443 25.89 10.89 6.11
N LYS A 444 26.00 9.90 7.00
CA LYS A 444 25.38 8.58 6.86
C LYS A 444 24.06 8.51 7.60
N PHE A 445 23.04 7.95 6.96
CA PHE A 445 21.74 7.68 7.58
C PHE A 445 21.88 6.59 8.64
N LEU A 446 21.29 6.80 9.81
CA LEU A 446 21.24 5.79 10.87
C LEU A 446 20.27 4.68 10.46
N ASP A 447 20.70 3.42 10.53
CA ASP A 447 19.86 2.25 10.24
C ASP A 447 19.90 1.30 11.43
N LEU A 448 18.85 1.32 12.23
CA LEU A 448 18.71 0.49 13.44
C LEU A 448 18.28 -0.96 13.13
N GLY A 449 18.25 -1.34 11.85
CA GLY A 449 17.95 -2.69 11.36
C GLY A 449 18.89 -3.80 11.80
N HIS A 450 20.10 -3.43 12.21
CA HIS A 450 21.14 -4.37 12.65
C HIS A 450 21.45 -4.19 14.14
N LEU A 451 20.56 -3.53 14.87
CA LEU A 451 20.71 -3.43 16.31
C LEU A 451 20.63 -4.83 16.91
N GLU A 452 21.62 -5.19 17.71
CA GLU A 452 21.66 -6.48 18.41
C GLU A 452 21.28 -6.30 19.87
N VAL A 453 21.69 -5.17 20.46
CA VAL A 453 21.57 -4.92 21.90
C VAL A 453 21.11 -3.49 22.22
N LEU A 454 20.16 -3.37 23.14
CA LEU A 454 19.71 -2.14 23.76
C LEU A 454 20.12 -2.12 25.24
N ILE A 455 20.83 -1.07 25.67
CA ILE A 455 21.32 -0.91 27.04
C ILE A 455 20.69 0.33 27.65
N LEU A 456 19.98 0.15 28.76
CA LEU A 456 19.24 1.20 29.45
C LEU A 456 19.96 1.62 30.72
N ASP A 457 20.17 2.92 30.89
CA ASP A 457 20.61 3.47 32.18
C ASP A 457 19.51 3.32 33.22
N GLU A 458 19.85 3.01 34.48
CA GLU A 458 18.88 2.91 35.57
C GLU A 458 17.99 4.16 35.70
N GLN A 459 18.53 5.34 35.36
CA GLN A 459 17.79 6.60 35.38
C GLN A 459 16.67 6.67 34.34
N ILE A 460 16.78 5.94 33.21
CA ILE A 460 15.78 5.95 32.13
C ILE A 460 14.58 5.05 32.43
N LEU A 461 14.70 4.16 33.43
CA LEU A 461 13.63 3.25 33.85
C LEU A 461 12.50 3.95 34.63
N GLY A 462 12.66 5.23 34.99
CA GLY A 462 11.61 6.04 35.62
C GLY A 462 10.38 6.25 34.71
N GLU A 463 9.19 6.40 35.31
CA GLU A 463 7.89 6.36 34.61
C GLU A 463 7.81 7.26 33.37
N GLY A 464 8.22 8.52 33.46
CA GLY A 464 8.15 9.48 32.34
C GLY A 464 9.23 9.31 31.27
N ALA A 465 10.46 8.93 31.66
CA ALA A 465 11.57 8.71 30.73
C ALA A 465 11.37 7.42 29.92
N ARG A 466 10.84 6.39 30.58
CA ARG A 466 10.50 5.11 29.97
C ARG A 466 9.43 5.24 28.89
N GLU A 467 8.34 5.98 29.17
CA GLU A 467 7.26 6.18 28.19
C GLU A 467 7.78 6.87 26.93
N ALA A 468 8.63 7.88 27.09
CA ALA A 468 9.26 8.58 25.97
C ALA A 468 10.17 7.65 25.14
N LEU A 469 10.98 6.81 25.80
CA LEU A 469 11.89 5.88 25.13
C LEU A 469 11.13 4.80 24.36
N ILE A 470 10.13 4.16 24.98
CA ILE A 470 9.33 3.14 24.32
C ILE A 470 8.51 3.74 23.17
N GLY A 471 8.03 4.98 23.33
CA GLY A 471 7.39 5.74 22.26
C GLY A 471 8.32 5.98 21.08
N TYR A 472 9.59 6.32 21.33
CA TYR A 472 10.62 6.47 20.30
C TYR A 472 10.92 5.15 19.59
N LEU A 473 11.21 4.08 20.33
CA LEU A 473 11.56 2.77 19.76
C LEU A 473 10.41 2.15 18.92
N LYS A 474 9.14 2.46 19.24
CA LYS A 474 7.96 2.03 18.47
C LYS A 474 7.77 2.79 17.15
N GLN A 475 8.28 4.02 17.05
CA GLN A 475 8.19 4.82 15.83
C GLN A 475 9.22 4.37 14.77
N GLU A 476 10.26 3.67 15.20
CA GLU A 476 11.36 3.24 14.34
C GLU A 476 11.02 1.92 13.60
N GLU A 477 10.70 2.00 12.31
CA GLU A 477 10.24 0.86 11.48
C GLU A 477 11.30 -0.24 11.28
N HIS A 478 12.55 0.01 11.65
CA HIS A 478 13.68 -0.88 11.33
C HIS A 478 14.19 -1.67 12.54
N ILE A 479 13.76 -1.41 13.77
CA ILE A 479 14.28 -2.15 14.94
C ILE A 479 13.71 -3.57 14.99
N GLY A 480 14.59 -4.58 15.08
CA GLY A 480 14.20 -5.97 15.30
C GLY A 480 13.56 -6.20 16.67
N GLU A 481 12.50 -7.02 16.74
CA GLU A 481 11.88 -7.38 18.03
C GLU A 481 12.72 -8.37 18.86
N ASP A 482 13.74 -8.97 18.25
CA ASP A 482 14.69 -9.93 18.82
C ASP A 482 15.90 -9.26 19.51
N VAL A 483 16.03 -7.93 19.45
CA VAL A 483 17.05 -7.14 20.15
C VAL A 483 17.02 -7.45 21.65
N TYR A 484 18.18 -7.78 22.23
CA TYR A 484 18.31 -8.03 23.66
C TYR A 484 18.38 -6.73 24.46
N VAL A 485 17.69 -6.68 25.60
CA VAL A 485 17.61 -5.48 26.45
C VAL A 485 18.29 -5.72 27.79
N PHE A 486 19.19 -4.81 28.17
CA PHE A 486 19.94 -4.84 29.43
C PHE A 486 19.80 -3.52 30.19
N ARG A 487 20.07 -3.54 31.49
CA ARG A 487 20.15 -2.34 32.34
C ARG A 487 21.54 -2.17 32.94
N THR A 488 21.96 -0.93 33.19
CA THR A 488 23.25 -0.61 33.82
C THR A 488 23.20 0.73 34.55
N ASP A 489 24.04 0.89 35.58
CA ASP A 489 24.33 2.14 36.25
C ASP A 489 25.60 2.84 35.70
N MET A 490 26.37 2.13 34.87
CA MET A 490 27.66 2.58 34.31
C MET A 490 27.63 2.62 32.77
N LEU A 491 26.62 3.28 32.18
CA LEU A 491 26.46 3.41 30.72
C LEU A 491 27.70 4.04 30.03
N GLY A 492 28.47 4.85 30.77
CA GLY A 492 29.81 5.32 30.40
C GLY A 492 30.76 4.16 30.08
N ASP A 493 31.11 3.44 31.13
CA ASP A 493 32.17 2.44 31.13
C ASP A 493 31.81 1.23 30.28
N VAL A 494 30.53 0.86 30.26
CA VAL A 494 29.99 -0.24 29.43
C VAL A 494 30.22 0.03 27.94
N PHE A 495 29.93 1.24 27.44
CA PHE A 495 30.17 1.56 26.03
C PHE A 495 31.66 1.78 25.68
N HIS A 496 32.51 2.03 26.68
CA HIS A 496 33.96 2.13 26.50
C HIS A 496 34.70 0.80 26.70
N TRP A 497 34.02 -0.24 27.17
CA TRP A 497 34.59 -1.56 27.39
C TRP A 497 34.98 -2.22 26.04
N LYS A 498 36.16 -2.85 26.03
CA LYS A 498 36.70 -3.56 24.86
C LYS A 498 36.94 -5.02 25.22
N GLY A 499 36.42 -5.93 24.40
CA GLY A 499 36.68 -7.37 24.56
C GLY A 499 38.09 -7.78 24.13
N ALA A 500 38.53 -8.96 24.56
CA ALA A 500 39.87 -9.51 24.29
C ALA A 500 40.24 -9.71 22.79
N ARG A 501 39.30 -9.48 21.86
CA ARG A 501 39.49 -9.53 20.40
C ARG A 501 39.06 -8.24 19.68
N GLU A 502 38.97 -7.11 20.40
CA GLU A 502 38.40 -5.85 19.88
C GLU A 502 36.94 -5.98 19.39
N SER A 503 36.22 -7.02 19.85
CA SER A 503 34.79 -7.19 19.56
C SER A 503 33.99 -6.04 20.15
N SER A 504 33.01 -5.54 19.40
CA SER A 504 32.10 -4.51 19.89
C SER A 504 31.23 -5.05 21.04
N ILE A 505 30.70 -4.16 21.88
CA ILE A 505 29.84 -4.58 22.99
C ILE A 505 28.57 -5.30 22.52
N GLY A 506 28.01 -4.92 21.36
CA GLY A 506 26.86 -5.59 20.74
C GLY A 506 27.17 -7.06 20.44
N GLU A 507 28.27 -7.30 19.71
CA GLU A 507 28.71 -8.64 19.33
C GLU A 507 29.04 -9.51 20.55
N TYR A 508 29.66 -8.93 21.57
CA TYR A 508 30.03 -9.67 22.78
C TYR A 508 28.79 -10.10 23.58
N LEU A 509 27.85 -9.17 23.81
CA LEU A 509 26.63 -9.46 24.57
C LEU A 509 25.70 -10.41 23.80
N GLN A 510 25.56 -10.26 22.48
CA GLN A 510 24.82 -11.21 21.65
C GLN A 510 25.51 -12.59 21.65
N GLY A 511 26.84 -12.62 21.51
CA GLY A 511 27.62 -13.85 21.56
C GLY A 511 27.45 -14.62 22.88
N ILE A 512 27.28 -13.92 24.00
CA ILE A 512 26.95 -14.54 25.29
C ILE A 512 25.54 -15.15 25.29
N GLN A 513 24.56 -14.52 24.63
CA GLN A 513 23.20 -15.06 24.54
C GLN A 513 23.13 -16.30 23.64
N GLU A 514 23.82 -16.28 22.51
CA GLU A 514 23.69 -17.32 21.47
C GLU A 514 24.56 -18.56 21.73
N ASN A 515 25.72 -18.43 22.38
CA ASN A 515 26.68 -19.54 22.53
C ASN A 515 26.46 -20.43 23.78
N ARG A 516 25.34 -20.30 24.50
CA ARG A 516 25.08 -21.09 25.72
C ARG A 516 24.45 -22.45 25.39
N THR A 517 25.14 -23.54 25.75
CA THR A 517 24.62 -24.92 25.63
C THR A 517 23.31 -25.12 26.39
N SER A 518 22.42 -25.93 25.80
CA SER A 518 21.00 -26.17 26.09
C SER A 518 20.58 -26.52 27.54
N GLY A 519 21.49 -26.57 28.51
CA GLY A 519 21.23 -26.82 29.92
C GLY A 519 21.29 -25.60 30.85
N GLN A 520 21.71 -24.42 30.37
CA GLN A 520 21.87 -23.17 31.16
C GLN A 520 21.11 -21.96 30.58
N GLN A 521 20.06 -22.19 29.78
CA GLN A 521 19.26 -21.11 29.17
C GLN A 521 18.45 -20.33 30.22
N LYS A 522 19.08 -19.36 30.89
CA LYS A 522 18.36 -18.16 31.33
C LYS A 522 18.13 -17.32 30.08
N LYS A 523 16.87 -17.26 29.64
CA LYS A 523 16.46 -16.55 28.42
C LYS A 523 16.67 -15.05 28.63
N GLY A 524 17.56 -14.42 27.86
CA GLY A 524 17.69 -12.97 27.85
C GLY A 524 16.37 -12.31 27.46
N VAL A 525 16.10 -11.11 27.99
CA VAL A 525 14.87 -10.37 27.70
C VAL A 525 15.02 -9.67 26.36
N THR A 526 14.05 -9.85 25.47
CA THR A 526 14.05 -9.17 24.16
C THR A 526 13.11 -7.98 24.14
N LEU A 527 13.30 -7.10 23.16
CA LEU A 527 12.46 -5.92 22.96
C LEU A 527 10.98 -6.29 22.74
N ARG A 528 10.70 -7.46 22.14
CA ARG A 528 9.35 -8.03 22.05
C ARG A 528 8.68 -8.20 23.41
N GLU A 529 9.41 -8.76 24.38
CA GLU A 529 8.88 -9.03 25.73
C GLU A 529 8.67 -7.71 26.48
N VAL A 530 9.58 -6.75 26.30
CA VAL A 530 9.44 -5.37 26.80
C VAL A 530 8.18 -4.69 26.25
N TYR A 531 7.95 -4.73 24.93
CA TYR A 531 6.76 -4.15 24.32
C TYR A 531 5.47 -4.82 24.78
N HIS A 532 5.48 -6.15 24.88
CA HIS A 532 4.30 -6.90 25.30
C HIS A 532 3.87 -6.52 26.72
N GLN A 533 4.80 -6.54 27.69
CA GLN A 533 4.48 -6.22 29.08
C GLN A 533 4.13 -4.74 29.27
N PHE A 534 4.81 -3.84 28.55
CA PHE A 534 4.51 -2.42 28.60
C PHE A 534 3.11 -2.11 28.03
N CYS A 535 2.66 -2.81 26.98
CA CYS A 535 1.31 -2.67 26.45
C CYS A 535 0.22 -3.26 27.37
N GLN A 536 0.54 -4.26 28.18
CA GLN A 536 -0.43 -4.88 29.09
C GLN A 536 -0.67 -4.00 30.32
N ASP A 537 0.40 -3.67 31.06
CA ASP A 537 0.28 -3.09 32.39
C ASP A 537 1.11 -1.80 32.56
N GLY A 538 1.74 -1.29 31.49
CA GLY A 538 2.60 -0.10 31.55
C GLY A 538 3.90 -0.33 32.32
N THR A 539 4.31 -1.57 32.57
CA THR A 539 5.54 -1.92 33.31
C THR A 539 6.60 -2.56 32.41
N LEU A 540 7.86 -2.61 32.86
CA LEU A 540 8.93 -3.33 32.18
C LEU A 540 9.13 -4.71 32.82
N PRO A 541 9.50 -5.74 32.03
CA PRO A 541 10.02 -6.99 32.58
C PRO A 541 11.29 -6.73 33.40
N TRP A 542 11.63 -7.68 34.26
CA TRP A 542 12.93 -7.66 34.94
C TRP A 542 14.05 -7.72 33.89
N LEU A 543 14.92 -6.71 33.85
CA LEU A 543 15.99 -6.60 32.85
C LEU A 543 17.32 -7.12 33.42
N PRO A 544 18.08 -7.94 32.67
CA PRO A 544 19.43 -8.34 33.06
C PRO A 544 20.35 -7.15 33.27
N GLU A 545 21.12 -7.18 34.36
CA GLU A 545 22.01 -6.10 34.78
C GLU A 545 23.43 -6.34 34.28
N ILE A 546 24.07 -5.28 33.76
CA ILE A 546 25.44 -5.34 33.26
C ILE A 546 26.32 -4.30 33.93
N TRP A 547 27.54 -4.69 34.27
CA TRP A 547 28.56 -3.81 34.84
C TRP A 547 29.95 -4.24 34.40
N VAL A 548 30.89 -3.30 34.51
CA VAL A 548 32.31 -3.53 34.22
C VAL A 548 33.07 -3.64 35.53
N GLU A 549 33.78 -4.75 35.74
CA GLU A 549 34.69 -4.94 36.87
C GLU A 549 36.12 -5.15 36.34
N GLY A 550 36.91 -4.07 36.36
CA GLY A 550 38.26 -4.07 35.79
C GLY A 550 38.25 -4.23 34.26
N GLU A 551 38.75 -5.36 33.76
CA GLU A 551 38.76 -5.70 32.31
C GLU A 551 37.60 -6.64 31.91
N LEU A 552 36.75 -7.07 32.85
CA LEU A 552 35.67 -8.02 32.59
C LEU A 552 34.30 -7.32 32.54
N LEU A 553 33.47 -7.73 31.58
CA LEU A 553 32.05 -7.36 31.50
C LEU A 553 31.21 -8.51 32.05
N GLU A 554 30.51 -8.28 33.16
CA GLU A 554 29.64 -9.25 33.80
C GLU A 554 28.17 -8.97 33.49
N VAL A 555 27.36 -10.04 33.52
CA VAL A 555 25.92 -9.98 33.27
C VAL A 555 25.18 -10.80 34.32
N ASP A 556 24.38 -10.14 35.14
CA ASP A 556 23.43 -10.82 36.03
C ASP A 556 22.08 -11.00 35.34
N TYR A 557 21.58 -12.23 35.37
CA TYR A 557 20.29 -12.64 34.82
C TYR A 557 19.25 -12.84 35.93
N GLY A 558 19.58 -12.48 37.18
CA GLY A 558 18.69 -12.56 38.31
C GLY A 558 18.45 -14.00 38.74
N SER A 559 18.03 -14.19 39.98
CA SER A 559 17.50 -15.48 40.45
C SER A 559 16.03 -15.58 40.04
N ASN A 560 15.73 -16.34 38.99
CA ASN A 560 14.36 -16.86 38.82
C ASN A 560 14.12 -17.87 39.94
N GLU A 561 13.37 -17.48 40.96
CA GLU A 561 12.53 -18.43 41.71
C GLU A 561 11.33 -18.86 40.85
#